data_AF-A0A2H0LY08-F1
#
_entry.id   AF-A0A2H0LY08-F1
#
_cell.length_a   1.000
_cell.length_b   1.000
_cell.length_c   1.000
_cell.angle_alpha   90.00
_cell.angle_beta   90.00
_cell.angle_gamma   90.00
#
_symmetry.space_group_name_H-M   'P 1'
#
loop_
_entity.id
_entity.type
_entity.pdbx_description
1 polymer ?
#
loop_
_entity_poly.entity_id
_entity_poly.type
_entity_poly.pdbx_seq_one_letter_code
_entity_poly.pdbx_strand_id
1 'polypeptide(L)'
;MILKKRKLFFIIMATLFVCGVAIFIFLKPEILKYRPKKVTVAVLKDGRYQLLVGGAPYFIKGVCYNPAPIGASYDYDLGKDANKPWFIDAKLMRDMGINTIRLYKQSEDPAGLKEAIGDIYKKYGIRTILGHWLGFWEYPQPAYADPEFRQKIKEEVLEMVETYKNEEGILLWVLGNENNYSFSGRVNPWLCPQAAGSSPIDTINIKAEIYYSFVNEIAKAIHEIDPLHPVVLGNGELLCLDTAAKACPDIDIIGILMYRGRSFGNIFNFLKKVFDKPLLFIEFGADSYNSYKKEEDQKMQSFFLENQWKEIYKNSAFDEAGSGICLGGIIFEWSDEWWKHNPEAPSGWKAHDTEAGWSSGSYYLDIKAERNLNMNEEWFGIVGISEEEESGVNKRIPRDAYYKLKELWQGFKIK
;
A
#
# COMPACT_ATOMS: atom_id res chain seq x y z
N MET A 1 27.54 76.78 -6.77
CA MET A 1 26.44 76.19 -5.97
C MET A 1 25.65 75.09 -6.69
N ILE A 2 25.47 75.16 -8.02
CA ILE A 2 24.69 74.19 -8.82
C ILE A 2 25.37 72.81 -8.95
N LEU A 3 26.71 72.75 -9.04
CA LEU A 3 27.45 71.48 -9.15
C LEU A 3 27.34 70.57 -7.91
N LYS A 4 27.28 71.16 -6.70
CA LYS A 4 27.12 70.40 -5.44
C LYS A 4 25.74 69.75 -5.32
N LYS A 5 24.69 70.44 -5.79
CA LYS A 5 23.32 69.90 -5.79
C LYS A 5 23.16 68.71 -6.76
N ARG A 6 23.82 68.74 -7.92
CA ARG A 6 23.82 67.62 -8.88
C ARG A 6 24.54 66.38 -8.33
N LYS A 7 25.70 66.53 -7.69
CA LYS A 7 26.40 65.40 -7.05
C LYS A 7 25.58 64.77 -5.92
N LEU A 8 24.93 65.59 -5.09
CA LEU A 8 24.09 65.08 -4.01
C LEU A 8 22.85 64.34 -4.54
N PHE A 9 22.24 64.84 -5.62
CA PHE A 9 21.10 64.18 -6.27
C PHE A 9 21.48 62.83 -6.89
N PHE A 10 22.65 62.73 -7.55
CA PHE A 10 23.16 61.46 -8.08
C PHE A 10 23.52 60.46 -7.00
N ILE A 11 24.09 60.90 -5.87
CA ILE A 11 24.38 60.03 -4.73
C ILE A 11 23.08 59.52 -4.11
N ILE A 12 22.08 60.37 -3.89
CA ILE A 12 20.77 59.95 -3.33
C ILE A 12 20.06 58.96 -4.27
N MET A 13 20.08 59.21 -5.59
CA MET A 13 19.54 58.29 -6.60
C MET A 13 20.28 56.94 -6.63
N ALA A 14 21.62 56.96 -6.56
CA ALA A 14 22.41 55.73 -6.53
C ALA A 14 22.18 54.93 -5.24
N THR A 15 22.05 55.60 -4.09
CA THR A 15 21.73 54.94 -2.81
C THR A 15 20.31 54.39 -2.80
N LEU A 16 19.32 55.12 -3.35
CA LEU A 16 17.95 54.62 -3.50
C LEU A 16 17.85 53.45 -4.47
N PHE A 17 18.67 53.42 -5.53
CA PHE A 17 18.74 52.30 -6.47
C PHE A 17 19.41 51.08 -5.84
N VAL A 18 20.51 51.27 -5.10
CA VAL A 18 21.19 50.17 -4.37
C VAL A 18 20.32 49.64 -3.24
N CYS A 19 19.61 50.49 -2.50
CA CYS A 19 18.64 50.06 -1.49
C CYS A 19 17.41 49.39 -2.14
N GLY A 20 16.93 49.86 -3.29
CA GLY A 20 15.83 49.23 -4.03
C GLY A 20 16.19 47.84 -4.59
N VAL A 21 17.41 47.68 -5.11
CA VAL A 21 17.93 46.39 -5.59
C VAL A 21 18.24 45.45 -4.42
N ALA A 22 18.75 45.96 -3.29
CA ALA A 22 18.93 45.18 -2.07
C ALA A 22 17.58 44.72 -1.47
N ILE A 23 16.54 45.55 -1.52
CA ILE A 23 15.19 45.18 -1.08
C ILE A 23 14.54 44.16 -2.04
N PHE A 24 14.88 44.17 -3.33
CA PHE A 24 14.47 43.13 -4.29
C PHE A 24 15.20 41.79 -4.11
N ILE A 25 16.41 41.77 -3.57
CA ILE A 25 17.13 40.54 -3.23
C ILE A 25 16.62 39.93 -1.90
N PHE A 26 15.93 40.70 -1.06
CA PHE A 26 15.26 40.23 0.17
C PHE A 26 13.75 40.02 0.01
N LEU A 27 13.19 40.17 -1.20
CA LEU A 27 11.78 39.91 -1.49
C LEU A 27 11.53 38.41 -1.62
N LYS A 28 11.22 37.81 -0.45
CA LYS A 28 10.76 36.44 -0.19
C LYS A 28 11.77 35.36 -0.59
N PRO A 29 12.20 34.48 0.34
CA PRO A 29 12.45 33.14 -0.11
C PRO A 29 11.12 32.70 -0.71
N GLU A 30 11.06 32.49 -2.03
CA GLU A 30 10.21 31.43 -2.50
C GLU A 30 10.63 30.24 -1.64
N ILE A 31 9.82 29.92 -0.63
CA ILE A 31 9.77 28.59 -0.09
C ILE A 31 9.60 27.78 -1.36
N LEU A 32 10.69 27.18 -1.85
CA LEU A 32 10.67 26.22 -2.93
C LEU A 32 9.66 25.20 -2.44
N LYS A 33 8.40 25.35 -2.87
CA LYS A 33 7.33 24.42 -2.53
C LYS A 33 7.80 23.14 -3.16
N TYR A 34 8.36 22.29 -2.33
CA TYR A 34 8.83 21.00 -2.76
C TYR A 34 7.68 20.33 -3.50
N ARG A 35 7.93 19.90 -4.74
CA ARG A 35 6.92 19.22 -5.55
C ARG A 35 7.17 17.72 -5.45
N PRO A 36 6.14 16.89 -5.19
CA PRO A 36 6.29 15.44 -5.20
C PRO A 36 6.88 14.98 -6.54
N LYS A 37 7.74 13.96 -6.46
CA LYS A 37 8.36 13.38 -7.65
C LYS A 37 7.30 12.60 -8.42
N LYS A 38 7.22 12.84 -9.73
CA LYS A 38 6.35 12.07 -10.61
C LYS A 38 6.69 10.57 -10.53
N VAL A 39 5.69 9.75 -10.33
CA VAL A 39 5.77 8.30 -10.37
C VAL A 39 5.14 7.82 -11.68
N THR A 40 5.85 6.97 -12.41
CA THR A 40 5.41 6.51 -13.74
C THR A 40 5.75 5.05 -13.94
N VAL A 41 4.87 4.33 -14.64
CA VAL A 41 5.20 3.01 -15.18
C VAL A 41 5.80 3.21 -16.58
N ALA A 42 7.05 2.78 -16.77
CA ALA A 42 7.69 2.74 -18.07
C ALA A 42 7.60 1.33 -18.67
N VAL A 43 7.41 1.27 -19.99
CA VAL A 43 7.59 0.04 -20.78
C VAL A 43 8.97 0.11 -21.44
N LEU A 44 9.84 -0.84 -21.09
CA LEU A 44 11.19 -0.97 -21.64
C LEU A 44 11.14 -1.51 -23.07
N LYS A 45 12.27 -1.41 -23.80
CA LYS A 45 12.36 -1.81 -25.22
C LYS A 45 11.99 -3.27 -25.50
N ASP A 46 12.15 -4.13 -24.50
CA ASP A 46 11.84 -5.56 -24.53
C ASP A 46 10.43 -5.89 -23.99
N GLY A 47 9.59 -4.87 -23.78
CA GLY A 47 8.20 -5.01 -23.32
C GLY A 47 8.06 -5.29 -21.82
N ARG A 48 9.09 -5.00 -21.03
CA ARG A 48 9.07 -5.15 -19.57
C ARG A 48 8.61 -3.88 -18.89
N TYR A 49 7.96 -4.00 -17.74
CA TYR A 49 7.49 -2.87 -16.96
C TYR A 49 8.47 -2.51 -15.85
N GLN A 50 8.74 -1.21 -15.71
CA GLN A 50 9.56 -0.68 -14.63
C GLN A 50 8.88 0.54 -14.01
N LEU A 51 8.74 0.54 -12.70
CA LEU A 51 8.27 1.72 -11.98
C LEU A 51 9.43 2.71 -11.83
N LEU A 52 9.17 3.97 -12.16
CA LEU A 52 10.13 5.06 -12.04
C LEU A 52 9.60 6.11 -11.06
N VAL A 53 10.47 6.59 -10.17
CA VAL A 53 10.17 7.71 -9.26
C VAL A 53 11.13 8.84 -9.57
N GLY A 54 10.62 9.97 -10.07
CA GLY A 54 11.46 11.08 -10.54
C GLY A 54 12.43 10.66 -11.65
N GLY A 55 12.05 9.68 -12.48
CA GLY A 55 12.87 9.13 -13.56
C GLY A 55 13.86 8.04 -13.15
N ALA A 56 14.02 7.74 -11.86
CA ALA A 56 14.90 6.67 -11.38
C ALA A 56 14.13 5.36 -11.17
N PRO A 57 14.70 4.18 -11.53
CA PRO A 57 14.11 2.88 -11.24
C PRO A 57 13.75 2.71 -9.76
N TYR A 58 12.57 2.16 -9.51
CA TYR A 58 12.05 1.91 -8.17
C TYR A 58 11.43 0.52 -8.09
N PHE A 59 12.06 -0.40 -7.36
CA PHE A 59 11.49 -1.72 -7.06
C PHE A 59 10.83 -1.67 -5.69
N ILE A 60 9.55 -2.00 -5.60
CA ILE A 60 8.78 -1.90 -4.36
C ILE A 60 9.16 -3.06 -3.44
N LYS A 61 9.79 -2.73 -2.31
CA LYS A 61 10.05 -3.62 -1.17
C LYS A 61 9.28 -3.09 0.01
N GLY A 62 8.05 -3.58 0.20
CA GLY A 62 7.16 -2.99 1.19
C GLY A 62 6.46 -3.96 2.11
N VAL A 63 5.71 -3.35 3.03
CA VAL A 63 4.94 -4.00 4.10
C VAL A 63 3.59 -3.30 4.29
N CYS A 64 2.55 -4.07 4.61
CA CYS A 64 1.33 -3.50 5.19
C CYS A 64 1.68 -2.95 6.58
N TYR A 65 1.27 -1.71 6.84
CA TYR A 65 1.66 -1.00 8.05
C TYR A 65 0.44 -0.53 8.83
N ASN A 66 0.14 -1.24 9.90
CA ASN A 66 -0.86 -0.88 10.89
C ASN A 66 -0.31 -1.23 12.29
N PRO A 67 0.52 -0.36 12.89
CA PRO A 67 1.24 -0.65 14.14
C PRO A 67 0.32 -0.54 15.37
N ALA A 68 -0.85 -1.19 15.31
CA ALA A 68 -1.82 -1.19 16.40
C ALA A 68 -1.18 -1.73 17.68
N PRO A 69 -1.21 -0.99 18.80
CA PRO A 69 -0.66 -1.47 20.07
C PRO A 69 -1.51 -2.61 20.64
N ILE A 70 -0.93 -3.39 21.56
CA ILE A 70 -1.65 -4.48 22.23
C ILE A 70 -2.92 -3.93 22.90
N GLY A 71 -4.06 -4.55 22.64
CA GLY A 71 -5.37 -4.13 23.13
C GLY A 71 -6.07 -3.05 22.30
N ALA A 72 -5.46 -2.53 21.24
CA ALA A 72 -6.16 -1.72 20.24
C ALA A 72 -6.96 -2.60 19.27
N SER A 73 -7.83 -1.98 18.48
CA SER A 73 -8.72 -2.66 17.54
C SER A 73 -8.39 -2.33 16.08
N TYR A 74 -9.20 -2.88 15.17
CA TYR A 74 -9.22 -2.53 13.75
C TYR A 74 -9.45 -1.03 13.47
N ASP A 75 -9.95 -0.28 14.45
CA ASP A 75 -10.16 1.17 14.38
C ASP A 75 -8.90 2.02 14.60
N TYR A 76 -7.75 1.39 14.90
CA TYR A 76 -6.47 2.08 15.07
C TYR A 76 -6.21 3.10 13.94
N ASP A 77 -5.72 4.27 14.33
CA ASP A 77 -5.47 5.39 13.43
C ASP A 77 -4.06 5.94 13.67
N LEU A 78 -3.16 5.66 12.71
CA LEU A 78 -1.77 6.10 12.73
C LEU A 78 -1.63 7.62 12.90
N GLY A 79 -2.53 8.42 12.30
CA GLY A 79 -2.44 9.88 12.39
C GLY A 79 -2.72 10.39 13.81
N LYS A 80 -3.49 9.65 14.61
CA LYS A 80 -3.83 10.00 15.99
C LYS A 80 -2.86 9.45 17.03
N ASP A 81 -1.89 8.63 16.62
CA ASP A 81 -0.98 7.97 17.55
C ASP A 81 0.07 8.96 18.10
N ALA A 82 -0.16 9.41 19.33
CA ALA A 82 0.72 10.33 20.03
C ALA A 82 2.11 9.77 20.33
N ASN A 83 2.27 8.43 20.37
CA ASN A 83 3.55 7.78 20.64
C ASN A 83 4.44 7.68 19.39
N LYS A 84 3.88 8.00 18.20
CA LYS A 84 4.61 8.07 16.94
C LYS A 84 5.45 6.81 16.65
N PRO A 85 4.82 5.61 16.63
CA PRO A 85 5.53 4.33 16.50
C PRO A 85 6.41 4.24 15.25
N TRP A 86 6.08 5.03 14.21
CA TRP A 86 6.87 5.11 12.98
C TRP A 86 8.33 5.52 13.18
N PHE A 87 8.72 6.17 14.27
CA PHE A 87 10.13 6.44 14.51
C PHE A 87 10.95 5.18 14.84
N ILE A 88 10.35 4.22 15.54
CA ILE A 88 10.95 2.92 15.84
C ILE A 88 10.87 2.05 14.59
N ASP A 89 9.68 1.96 14.01
CA ASP A 89 9.38 1.06 12.90
C ASP A 89 10.14 1.44 11.63
N ALA A 90 10.09 2.71 11.19
CA ALA A 90 10.75 3.14 9.97
C ALA A 90 12.29 3.03 10.04
N LYS A 91 12.87 3.09 11.24
CA LYS A 91 14.30 2.84 11.46
C LYS A 91 14.66 1.39 11.17
N LEU A 92 13.86 0.44 11.68
CA LEU A 92 14.03 -0.99 11.42
C LEU A 92 13.74 -1.31 9.95
N MET A 93 12.66 -0.77 9.38
CA MET A 93 12.32 -0.92 7.97
C MET A 93 13.48 -0.49 7.05
N ARG A 94 14.08 0.68 7.31
CA ARG A 94 15.24 1.15 6.53
C ARG A 94 16.44 0.24 6.68
N ASP A 95 16.73 -0.25 7.89
CA ASP A 95 17.83 -1.19 8.14
C ASP A 95 17.64 -2.53 7.41
N MET A 96 16.41 -3.02 7.32
CA MET A 96 16.04 -4.21 6.53
C MET A 96 16.16 -3.97 5.02
N GLY A 97 15.94 -2.72 4.58
CA GLY A 97 15.90 -2.32 3.17
C GLY A 97 14.49 -2.22 2.60
N ILE A 98 13.47 -2.13 3.45
CA ILE A 98 12.11 -1.70 3.06
C ILE A 98 12.18 -0.26 2.55
N ASN A 99 11.48 0.03 1.47
CA ASN A 99 11.36 1.37 0.90
C ASN A 99 9.91 1.84 0.79
N THR A 100 8.92 1.00 1.07
CA THR A 100 7.50 1.36 0.92
C THR A 100 6.65 0.79 2.05
N ILE A 101 5.72 1.57 2.58
CA ILE A 101 4.62 1.09 3.42
C ILE A 101 3.30 1.18 2.66
N ARG A 102 2.35 0.31 3.00
CA ARG A 102 0.95 0.38 2.55
C ARG A 102 0.03 0.66 3.72
N LEU A 103 -0.77 1.71 3.58
CA LEU A 103 -1.87 2.06 4.46
C LEU A 103 -3.19 1.80 3.74
N TYR A 104 -4.16 1.19 4.42
CA TYR A 104 -5.42 0.81 3.79
C TYR A 104 -6.46 1.93 3.68
N LYS A 105 -6.35 2.96 4.52
CA LYS A 105 -7.26 4.10 4.61
C LYS A 105 -6.52 5.37 5.02
N GLN A 106 -7.15 6.51 4.78
CA GLN A 106 -6.76 7.78 5.39
C GLN A 106 -7.06 7.82 6.89
N SER A 107 -6.42 8.78 7.57
CA SER A 107 -6.65 9.08 8.98
C SER A 107 -7.81 10.06 9.14
N GLU A 108 -8.51 9.94 10.27
CA GLU A 108 -9.44 10.97 10.74
C GLU A 108 -8.73 12.23 11.27
N ASP A 109 -7.41 12.15 11.51
CA ASP A 109 -6.52 13.30 11.69
C ASP A 109 -5.55 13.44 10.48
N PRO A 110 -5.96 14.16 9.42
CA PRO A 110 -5.10 14.35 8.25
C PRO A 110 -3.78 15.05 8.55
N ALA A 111 -3.72 15.91 9.56
CA ALA A 111 -2.48 16.60 9.91
C ALA A 111 -1.47 15.62 10.52
N GLY A 112 -1.93 14.77 11.43
CA GLY A 112 -1.13 13.71 12.02
C GLY A 112 -0.65 12.69 11.00
N LEU A 113 -1.49 12.25 10.07
CA LEU A 113 -1.05 11.33 9.01
C LEU A 113 -0.07 11.98 8.04
N LYS A 114 -0.24 13.25 7.69
CA LYS A 114 0.76 14.00 6.90
C LYS A 114 2.10 14.09 7.62
N GLU A 115 2.08 14.29 8.93
CA GLU A 115 3.29 14.26 9.75
C GLU A 115 3.97 12.88 9.66
N ALA A 116 3.22 11.79 9.86
CA ALA A 116 3.76 10.44 9.77
C ALA A 116 4.37 10.13 8.39
N ILE A 117 3.64 10.40 7.30
CA ILE A 117 4.14 10.22 5.92
C ILE A 117 5.41 11.06 5.71
N GLY A 118 5.39 12.32 6.15
CA GLY A 118 6.52 13.24 6.03
C GLY A 118 7.74 12.77 6.80
N ASP A 119 7.59 12.29 8.03
CA ASP A 119 8.67 11.78 8.87
C ASP A 119 9.28 10.50 8.30
N ILE A 120 8.43 9.52 7.97
CA ILE A 120 8.83 8.23 7.40
C ILE A 120 9.65 8.47 6.12
N TYR A 121 9.17 9.35 5.25
CA TYR A 121 9.87 9.65 4.02
C TYR A 121 11.14 10.48 4.23
N LYS A 122 11.07 11.63 4.90
CA LYS A 122 12.21 12.57 4.96
C LYS A 122 13.38 12.02 5.76
N LYS A 123 13.11 11.21 6.80
CA LYS A 123 14.16 10.66 7.68
C LYS A 123 14.63 9.29 7.23
N TYR A 124 13.78 8.50 6.58
CA TYR A 124 14.08 7.11 6.28
C TYR A 124 14.01 6.74 4.80
N GLY A 125 13.54 7.63 3.94
CA GLY A 125 13.41 7.40 2.49
C GLY A 125 12.32 6.41 2.12
N ILE A 126 11.40 6.13 3.04
CA ILE A 126 10.31 5.17 2.85
C ILE A 126 9.08 5.91 2.33
N ARG A 127 8.49 5.41 1.26
CA ARG A 127 7.29 5.97 0.62
C ARG A 127 6.01 5.30 1.10
N THR A 128 4.89 5.96 0.86
CA THR A 128 3.57 5.52 1.30
C THR A 128 2.68 5.23 0.09
N ILE A 129 2.16 4.01 0.04
CA ILE A 129 0.97 3.64 -0.71
C ILE A 129 -0.23 3.95 0.17
N LEU A 130 -1.18 4.75 -0.32
CA LEU A 130 -2.39 5.08 0.40
C LEU A 130 -3.62 4.51 -0.32
N GLY A 131 -4.38 3.69 0.41
CA GLY A 131 -5.53 2.97 -0.12
C GLY A 131 -6.88 3.56 0.30
N HIS A 132 -7.93 3.12 -0.39
CA HIS A 132 -9.32 3.32 0.00
C HIS A 132 -10.12 2.02 -0.19
N TRP A 133 -10.96 1.67 0.78
CA TRP A 133 -11.76 0.44 0.76
C TRP A 133 -12.89 0.44 -0.26
N LEU A 134 -13.16 1.57 -0.91
CA LEU A 134 -14.28 1.77 -1.83
C LEU A 134 -15.63 1.37 -1.21
N GLY A 135 -15.86 1.82 0.02
CA GLY A 135 -17.09 1.56 0.74
C GLY A 135 -17.35 0.09 1.07
N PHE A 136 -16.33 -0.80 1.00
CA PHE A 136 -16.51 -2.21 1.32
C PHE A 136 -17.11 -2.39 2.72
N TRP A 137 -16.62 -1.65 3.72
CA TRP A 137 -17.08 -1.78 5.11
C TRP A 137 -18.21 -0.80 5.49
N GLU A 138 -18.91 -0.20 4.52
CA GLU A 138 -19.99 0.76 4.77
C GLU A 138 -21.24 0.12 5.37
N TYR A 139 -21.96 0.91 6.17
CA TYR A 139 -23.26 0.57 6.72
C TYR A 139 -24.29 1.69 6.42
N PRO A 140 -25.45 1.38 5.80
CA PRO A 140 -25.88 0.08 5.30
C PRO A 140 -24.92 -0.48 4.24
N GLN A 141 -24.99 -1.80 3.99
CA GLN A 141 -24.05 -2.58 3.16
C GLN A 141 -23.68 -1.89 1.83
N PRO A 142 -22.53 -2.23 1.21
CA PRO A 142 -22.11 -1.64 -0.06
C PRO A 142 -23.22 -1.67 -1.12
N ALA A 143 -23.26 -0.68 -2.01
CA ALA A 143 -24.30 -0.59 -3.04
C ALA A 143 -23.75 -0.10 -4.38
N TYR A 144 -22.79 -0.81 -4.98
CA TYR A 144 -22.14 -0.37 -6.23
C TYR A 144 -23.08 -0.22 -7.44
N ALA A 145 -24.27 -0.81 -7.41
CA ALA A 145 -25.31 -0.62 -8.42
C ALA A 145 -26.11 0.69 -8.25
N ASP A 146 -25.96 1.36 -7.12
CA ASP A 146 -26.62 2.62 -6.79
C ASP A 146 -25.72 3.82 -7.18
N PRO A 147 -26.18 4.72 -8.07
CA PRO A 147 -25.44 5.92 -8.43
C PRO A 147 -25.11 6.83 -7.25
N GLU A 148 -25.98 6.93 -6.23
CA GLU A 148 -25.74 7.79 -5.06
C GLU A 148 -24.60 7.24 -4.20
N PHE A 149 -24.57 5.92 -3.99
CA PHE A 149 -23.46 5.26 -3.30
C PHE A 149 -22.14 5.44 -4.06
N ARG A 150 -22.15 5.25 -5.40
CA ARG A 150 -20.96 5.48 -6.24
C ARG A 150 -20.46 6.93 -6.11
N GLN A 151 -21.37 7.89 -6.16
CA GLN A 151 -21.02 9.30 -6.06
C GLN A 151 -20.39 9.61 -4.69
N LYS A 152 -21.00 9.16 -3.59
CA LYS A 152 -20.47 9.31 -2.22
C LYS A 152 -19.05 8.76 -2.13
N ILE A 153 -18.84 7.49 -2.50
CA ILE A 153 -17.53 6.83 -2.38
C ILE A 153 -16.48 7.47 -3.31
N LYS A 154 -16.89 7.95 -4.48
CA LYS A 154 -15.99 8.71 -5.37
C LYS A 154 -15.55 10.02 -4.73
N GLU A 155 -16.46 10.77 -4.11
CA GLU A 155 -16.13 12.02 -3.42
C GLU A 155 -15.14 11.79 -2.28
N GLU A 156 -15.35 10.74 -1.47
CA GLU A 156 -14.41 10.36 -0.39
C GLU A 156 -13.01 10.05 -0.92
N VAL A 157 -12.91 9.31 -2.03
CA VAL A 157 -11.62 9.01 -2.66
C VAL A 157 -10.94 10.27 -3.18
N LEU A 158 -11.69 11.17 -3.83
CA LEU A 158 -11.12 12.41 -4.36
C LEU A 158 -10.70 13.37 -3.24
N GLU A 159 -11.43 13.40 -2.12
CA GLU A 159 -11.03 14.14 -0.93
C GLU A 159 -9.72 13.59 -0.35
N MET A 160 -9.58 12.26 -0.25
CA MET A 160 -8.33 11.62 0.15
C MET A 160 -7.18 12.04 -0.77
N VAL A 161 -7.36 11.92 -2.08
CA VAL A 161 -6.31 12.28 -3.05
C VAL A 161 -5.95 13.77 -2.93
N GLU A 162 -6.91 14.69 -2.87
CA GLU A 162 -6.60 16.12 -2.72
C GLU A 162 -5.89 16.44 -1.40
N THR A 163 -6.22 15.71 -0.35
CA THR A 163 -5.60 15.88 0.94
C THR A 163 -4.12 15.52 0.89
N TYR A 164 -3.74 14.40 0.25
CA TYR A 164 -2.41 13.83 0.36
C TYR A 164 -1.53 13.89 -0.91
N LYS A 165 -2.07 14.19 -2.10
CA LYS A 165 -1.29 14.15 -3.38
C LYS A 165 -0.03 15.00 -3.41
N ASN A 166 0.05 16.02 -2.55
CA ASN A 166 1.21 16.91 -2.48
C ASN A 166 2.25 16.47 -1.44
N GLU A 167 1.97 15.42 -0.67
CA GLU A 167 2.92 14.87 0.30
C GLU A 167 4.05 14.15 -0.43
N GLU A 168 5.29 14.56 -0.15
CA GLU A 168 6.49 14.05 -0.82
C GLU A 168 6.64 12.51 -0.70
N GLY A 169 6.11 11.94 0.39
CA GLY A 169 6.18 10.51 0.68
C GLY A 169 5.22 9.65 -0.13
N ILE A 170 4.18 10.21 -0.79
CA ILE A 170 3.22 9.40 -1.56
C ILE A 170 3.92 8.71 -2.74
N LEU A 171 3.51 7.46 -3.00
CA LEU A 171 3.99 6.65 -4.12
C LEU A 171 2.89 6.41 -5.16
N LEU A 172 1.73 5.90 -4.73
CA LEU A 172 0.60 5.53 -5.59
C LEU A 172 -0.68 5.36 -4.76
N TRP A 173 -1.82 5.31 -5.44
CA TRP A 173 -3.15 5.13 -4.86
C TRP A 173 -3.65 3.70 -5.07
N VAL A 174 -4.16 3.03 -4.04
CA VAL A 174 -4.79 1.69 -4.18
C VAL A 174 -6.30 1.80 -4.00
N LEU A 175 -7.05 1.37 -5.00
CA LEU A 175 -8.51 1.37 -4.99
C LEU A 175 -9.04 -0.04 -4.72
N GLY A 176 -9.59 -0.24 -3.53
CA GLY A 176 -10.15 -1.51 -3.08
C GLY A 176 -9.14 -2.41 -2.36
N ASN A 177 -9.68 -3.41 -1.66
CA ASN A 177 -8.95 -4.47 -0.98
C ASN A 177 -9.81 -5.73 -1.01
N GLU A 178 -9.71 -6.48 -2.10
CA GLU A 178 -10.46 -7.74 -2.32
C GLU A 178 -11.98 -7.58 -2.38
N ASN A 179 -12.47 -6.41 -2.76
CA ASN A 179 -13.90 -6.16 -2.91
C ASN A 179 -14.57 -7.16 -3.86
N ASN A 180 -13.81 -7.73 -4.80
CA ASN A 180 -14.27 -8.74 -5.75
C ASN A 180 -14.75 -10.05 -5.11
N TYR A 181 -14.35 -10.37 -3.87
CA TYR A 181 -14.94 -11.52 -3.16
C TYR A 181 -16.44 -11.34 -2.90
N SER A 182 -16.93 -10.10 -2.83
CA SER A 182 -18.37 -9.81 -2.66
C SER A 182 -19.25 -10.17 -3.85
N PHE A 183 -18.65 -10.39 -5.03
CA PHE A 183 -19.42 -10.71 -6.24
C PHE A 183 -20.13 -12.06 -6.11
N SER A 184 -19.52 -12.99 -5.37
CA SER A 184 -20.12 -14.28 -5.06
C SER A 184 -21.31 -14.20 -4.10
N GLY A 185 -21.45 -13.09 -3.36
CA GLY A 185 -22.40 -12.93 -2.26
C GLY A 185 -22.04 -13.67 -0.98
N ARG A 186 -20.87 -14.33 -0.91
CA ARG A 186 -20.43 -15.06 0.30
C ARG A 186 -19.70 -14.18 1.31
N VAL A 187 -18.98 -13.18 0.82
CA VAL A 187 -18.24 -12.22 1.63
C VAL A 187 -18.92 -10.87 1.46
N ASN A 188 -19.39 -10.27 2.55
CA ASN A 188 -19.93 -8.91 2.57
C ASN A 188 -20.86 -8.58 1.37
N PRO A 189 -22.02 -9.26 1.27
CA PRO A 189 -22.87 -9.19 0.10
C PRO A 189 -23.52 -7.82 -0.07
N TRP A 190 -23.76 -7.47 -1.34
CA TRP A 190 -24.50 -6.27 -1.71
C TRP A 190 -25.63 -6.57 -2.71
N LEU A 191 -26.66 -5.73 -2.68
CA LEU A 191 -27.84 -5.85 -3.53
C LEU A 191 -27.49 -5.40 -4.95
N CYS A 192 -27.80 -6.25 -5.92
CA CYS A 192 -27.66 -5.94 -7.35
C CYS A 192 -28.97 -6.28 -8.05
N PRO A 193 -29.90 -5.31 -8.20
CA PRO A 193 -31.17 -5.54 -8.89
C PRO A 193 -30.99 -6.03 -10.33
N GLN A 194 -29.89 -5.63 -10.98
CA GLN A 194 -29.54 -6.03 -12.34
C GLN A 194 -29.21 -7.54 -12.45
N ALA A 195 -28.83 -8.19 -11.36
CA ALA A 195 -28.58 -9.63 -11.30
C ALA A 195 -29.77 -10.43 -10.74
N ALA A 196 -30.94 -9.81 -10.56
CA ALA A 196 -32.11 -10.48 -10.01
C ALA A 196 -32.58 -11.61 -10.94
N GLY A 197 -32.65 -12.84 -10.41
CA GLY A 197 -33.05 -14.03 -11.16
C GLY A 197 -31.96 -14.62 -12.07
N SER A 198 -30.75 -14.05 -12.08
CA SER A 198 -29.61 -14.57 -12.84
C SER A 198 -28.99 -15.82 -12.20
N SER A 199 -28.22 -16.57 -12.99
CA SER A 199 -27.42 -17.68 -12.45
C SER A 199 -26.29 -17.16 -11.53
N PRO A 200 -25.68 -18.00 -10.68
CA PRO A 200 -24.56 -17.57 -9.84
C PRO A 200 -23.37 -17.00 -10.62
N ILE A 201 -23.05 -17.57 -11.80
CA ILE A 201 -21.94 -17.09 -12.62
C ILE A 201 -22.28 -15.77 -13.30
N ASP A 202 -23.52 -15.62 -13.80
CA ASP A 202 -23.97 -14.37 -14.41
C ASP A 202 -24.04 -13.26 -13.35
N THR A 203 -24.45 -13.59 -12.12
CA THR A 203 -24.45 -12.65 -10.99
C THR A 203 -23.05 -12.12 -10.70
N ILE A 204 -22.05 -13.00 -10.65
CA ILE A 204 -20.64 -12.62 -10.46
C ILE A 204 -20.18 -11.70 -11.60
N ASN A 205 -20.49 -12.04 -12.85
CA ASN A 205 -20.07 -11.26 -14.01
C ASN A 205 -20.72 -9.87 -14.03
N ILE A 206 -22.04 -9.78 -13.78
CA ILE A 206 -22.76 -8.50 -13.71
C ILE A 206 -22.19 -7.63 -12.58
N LYS A 207 -21.97 -8.21 -11.39
CA LYS A 207 -21.39 -7.49 -10.26
C LYS A 207 -19.96 -7.01 -10.55
N ALA A 208 -19.15 -7.83 -11.21
CA ALA A 208 -17.80 -7.48 -11.63
C ALA A 208 -17.80 -6.30 -12.62
N GLU A 209 -18.66 -6.33 -13.64
CA GLU A 209 -18.80 -5.22 -14.59
C GLU A 209 -19.19 -3.91 -13.90
N ILE A 210 -20.19 -3.96 -13.00
CA ILE A 210 -20.64 -2.80 -12.23
C ILE A 210 -19.49 -2.23 -11.39
N TYR A 211 -18.82 -3.06 -10.60
CA TYR A 211 -17.75 -2.62 -9.71
C TYR A 211 -16.53 -2.09 -10.48
N TYR A 212 -16.05 -2.82 -11.49
CA TYR A 212 -14.85 -2.37 -12.22
C TYR A 212 -15.10 -1.14 -13.07
N SER A 213 -16.33 -0.94 -13.59
CA SER A 213 -16.71 0.32 -14.23
C SER A 213 -16.63 1.51 -13.25
N PHE A 214 -16.97 1.26 -11.98
CA PHE A 214 -16.89 2.26 -10.92
C PHE A 214 -15.44 2.56 -10.53
N VAL A 215 -14.59 1.54 -10.39
CA VAL A 215 -13.15 1.74 -10.19
C VAL A 215 -12.55 2.56 -11.33
N ASN A 216 -12.96 2.31 -12.57
CA ASN A 216 -12.48 3.05 -13.73
C ASN A 216 -12.88 4.53 -13.71
N GLU A 217 -14.12 4.81 -13.29
CA GLU A 217 -14.62 6.16 -13.13
C GLU A 217 -13.79 6.96 -12.11
N ILE A 218 -13.45 6.32 -10.99
CA ILE A 218 -12.58 6.92 -9.98
C ILE A 218 -11.16 7.11 -10.53
N ALA A 219 -10.59 6.10 -11.19
CA ALA A 219 -9.23 6.18 -11.74
C ALA A 219 -9.06 7.39 -12.68
N LYS A 220 -10.02 7.59 -13.60
CA LYS A 220 -10.06 8.78 -14.48
C LYS A 220 -10.09 10.08 -13.68
N ALA A 221 -10.97 10.17 -12.68
CA ALA A 221 -11.11 11.38 -11.87
C ALA A 221 -9.84 11.67 -11.06
N ILE A 222 -9.15 10.63 -10.56
CA ILE A 222 -7.85 10.77 -9.89
C ILE A 222 -6.81 11.33 -10.87
N HIS A 223 -6.71 10.81 -12.09
CA HIS A 223 -5.74 11.31 -13.08
C HIS A 223 -5.96 12.78 -13.46
N GLU A 224 -7.18 13.28 -13.38
CA GLU A 224 -7.48 14.71 -13.61
C GLU A 224 -6.93 15.61 -12.49
N ILE A 225 -6.99 15.17 -11.23
CA ILE A 225 -6.56 15.97 -10.07
C ILE A 225 -5.11 15.70 -9.65
N ASP A 226 -4.61 14.49 -9.91
CA ASP A 226 -3.27 14.02 -9.57
C ASP A 226 -2.60 13.27 -10.74
N PRO A 227 -1.96 14.01 -11.67
CA PRO A 227 -1.22 13.42 -12.78
C PRO A 227 0.17 12.88 -12.37
N LEU A 228 0.51 12.89 -11.07
CA LEU A 228 1.83 12.54 -10.57
C LEU A 228 1.92 11.11 -10.04
N HIS A 229 0.82 10.51 -9.61
CA HIS A 229 0.83 9.20 -8.97
C HIS A 229 -0.07 8.19 -9.71
N PRO A 230 0.42 6.96 -9.93
CA PRO A 230 -0.37 5.88 -10.50
C PRO A 230 -1.56 5.46 -9.62
N VAL A 231 -2.59 4.95 -10.27
CA VAL A 231 -3.75 4.30 -9.66
C VAL A 231 -3.66 2.79 -9.82
N VAL A 232 -3.79 2.07 -8.71
CA VAL A 232 -3.69 0.62 -8.62
C VAL A 232 -5.06 0.03 -8.31
N LEU A 233 -5.51 -0.94 -9.10
CA LEU A 233 -6.68 -1.75 -8.77
C LEU A 233 -6.32 -2.71 -7.62
N GLY A 234 -7.06 -2.73 -6.52
CA GLY A 234 -6.91 -3.73 -5.48
C GLY A 234 -7.84 -4.93 -5.68
N ASN A 235 -7.27 -6.07 -6.08
CA ASN A 235 -8.03 -7.28 -6.41
C ASN A 235 -7.54 -8.50 -5.62
N GLY A 236 -8.48 -9.26 -5.06
CA GLY A 236 -8.20 -10.55 -4.42
C GLY A 236 -8.08 -11.66 -5.44
N GLU A 237 -6.94 -12.36 -5.45
CA GLU A 237 -6.66 -13.46 -6.37
C GLU A 237 -6.88 -13.08 -7.86
N LEU A 238 -7.10 -14.07 -8.72
CA LEU A 238 -7.28 -13.86 -10.17
C LEU A 238 -8.75 -13.72 -10.60
N LEU A 239 -9.69 -13.64 -9.65
CA LEU A 239 -11.12 -13.67 -9.94
C LEU A 239 -11.54 -12.42 -10.72
N CYS A 240 -12.28 -12.64 -11.81
CA CYS A 240 -12.89 -11.60 -12.65
C CYS A 240 -11.91 -10.60 -13.29
N LEU A 241 -10.62 -10.94 -13.38
CA LEU A 241 -9.61 -10.05 -13.98
C LEU A 241 -9.79 -9.84 -15.49
N ASP A 242 -10.40 -10.79 -16.18
CA ASP A 242 -10.79 -10.65 -17.58
C ASP A 242 -11.89 -9.59 -17.79
N THR A 243 -12.82 -9.47 -16.84
CA THR A 243 -13.81 -8.39 -16.81
C THR A 243 -13.15 -7.06 -16.44
N ALA A 244 -12.28 -7.04 -15.41
CA ALA A 244 -11.55 -5.84 -15.01
C ALA A 244 -10.69 -5.27 -16.15
N ALA A 245 -10.03 -6.13 -16.94
CA ALA A 245 -9.21 -5.70 -18.07
C ALA A 245 -10.02 -4.90 -19.11
N LYS A 246 -11.32 -5.21 -19.27
CA LYS A 246 -12.23 -4.52 -20.21
C LYS A 246 -12.90 -3.30 -19.58
N ALA A 247 -13.37 -3.45 -18.34
CA ALA A 247 -14.19 -2.44 -17.66
C ALA A 247 -13.36 -1.34 -17.00
N CYS A 248 -12.09 -1.60 -16.71
CA CYS A 248 -11.19 -0.69 -15.98
C CYS A 248 -9.87 -0.39 -16.73
N PRO A 249 -9.92 0.13 -17.97
CA PRO A 249 -8.71 0.40 -18.74
C PRO A 249 -7.83 1.54 -18.19
N ASP A 250 -8.38 2.44 -17.38
CA ASP A 250 -7.68 3.64 -16.89
C ASP A 250 -6.89 3.43 -15.59
N ILE A 251 -6.90 2.23 -14.99
CA ILE A 251 -5.92 1.91 -13.92
C ILE A 251 -4.52 1.74 -14.49
N ASP A 252 -3.48 2.11 -13.75
CA ASP A 252 -2.09 2.00 -14.20
C ASP A 252 -1.46 0.63 -13.90
N ILE A 253 -1.85 0.04 -12.77
CA ILE A 253 -1.23 -1.18 -12.21
C ILE A 253 -2.32 -2.11 -11.67
N ILE A 254 -2.12 -3.41 -11.86
CA ILE A 254 -2.94 -4.45 -11.21
C ILE A 254 -2.30 -4.75 -9.85
N GLY A 255 -3.00 -4.41 -8.77
CA GLY A 255 -2.67 -4.80 -7.42
C GLY A 255 -3.35 -6.13 -7.07
N ILE A 256 -2.56 -7.14 -6.74
CA ILE A 256 -3.08 -8.45 -6.34
C ILE A 256 -2.79 -8.74 -4.86
N LEU A 257 -3.81 -9.20 -4.15
CA LEU A 257 -3.72 -9.83 -2.84
C LEU A 257 -3.74 -11.35 -3.03
N MET A 258 -2.74 -12.06 -2.49
CA MET A 258 -2.59 -13.50 -2.75
C MET A 258 -1.78 -14.25 -1.70
N TYR A 259 -2.35 -15.37 -1.22
CA TYR A 259 -1.74 -16.23 -0.21
C TYR A 259 -1.50 -17.65 -0.75
N ARG A 260 -0.49 -17.81 -1.62
CA ARG A 260 -0.17 -19.05 -2.35
C ARG A 260 1.05 -19.83 -1.86
N GLY A 261 1.45 -19.64 -0.60
CA GLY A 261 2.55 -20.40 -0.02
C GLY A 261 3.85 -20.15 -0.76
N ARG A 262 4.59 -21.20 -1.12
CA ARG A 262 5.96 -21.06 -1.62
C ARG A 262 6.06 -20.40 -3.01
N SER A 263 5.07 -20.56 -3.87
CA SER A 263 5.15 -20.18 -5.29
C SER A 263 3.84 -19.59 -5.78
N PHE A 264 3.94 -18.53 -6.57
CA PHE A 264 2.82 -17.95 -7.32
C PHE A 264 2.56 -18.71 -8.63
N GLY A 265 3.35 -19.72 -8.97
CA GLY A 265 3.17 -20.55 -10.15
C GLY A 265 3.26 -19.76 -11.45
N ASN A 266 2.25 -19.87 -12.32
CA ASN A 266 2.27 -19.29 -13.66
C ASN A 266 1.56 -17.93 -13.77
N ILE A 267 1.16 -17.30 -12.66
CA ILE A 267 0.34 -16.07 -12.71
C ILE A 267 0.99 -14.95 -13.50
N PHE A 268 2.31 -14.82 -13.44
CA PHE A 268 3.03 -13.75 -14.12
C PHE A 268 2.87 -13.83 -15.65
N ASN A 269 2.89 -15.05 -16.19
CA ASN A 269 2.68 -15.28 -17.62
C ASN A 269 1.20 -15.20 -18.00
N PHE A 270 0.31 -15.60 -17.09
CA PHE A 270 -1.13 -15.47 -17.29
C PHE A 270 -1.56 -13.99 -17.36
N LEU A 271 -1.16 -13.18 -16.38
CA LEU A 271 -1.51 -11.76 -16.31
C LEU A 271 -0.93 -10.96 -17.47
N LYS A 272 0.31 -11.27 -17.88
CA LYS A 272 0.92 -10.68 -19.09
C LYS A 272 0.07 -10.91 -20.35
N LYS A 273 -0.68 -12.03 -20.43
CA LYS A 273 -1.54 -12.34 -21.58
C LYS A 273 -2.96 -11.79 -21.45
N VAL A 274 -3.52 -11.78 -20.23
CA VAL A 274 -4.95 -11.48 -20.01
C VAL A 274 -5.22 -10.01 -19.77
N PHE A 275 -4.28 -9.29 -19.15
CA PHE A 275 -4.53 -7.93 -18.68
C PHE A 275 -3.56 -6.89 -19.26
N ASP A 276 -2.34 -7.30 -19.62
CA ASP A 276 -1.32 -6.44 -20.26
C ASP A 276 -1.06 -5.11 -19.50
N LYS A 277 -1.01 -5.22 -18.17
CA LYS A 277 -0.59 -4.15 -17.25
C LYS A 277 0.44 -4.71 -16.26
N PRO A 278 1.28 -3.84 -15.65
CA PRO A 278 2.20 -4.28 -14.61
C PRO A 278 1.46 -4.85 -13.40
N LEU A 279 2.13 -5.76 -12.70
CA LEU A 279 1.68 -6.40 -11.48
C LEU A 279 2.41 -5.79 -10.27
N LEU A 280 1.66 -5.46 -9.23
CA LEU A 280 2.16 -5.24 -7.88
C LEU A 280 1.45 -6.23 -6.95
N PHE A 281 2.20 -7.01 -6.17
CA PHE A 281 1.58 -7.70 -5.04
C PHE A 281 1.34 -6.66 -3.95
N ILE A 282 0.08 -6.24 -3.78
CA ILE A 282 -0.28 -5.27 -2.73
C ILE A 282 -0.53 -5.96 -1.39
N GLU A 283 -0.57 -7.28 -1.38
CA GLU A 283 -0.56 -8.10 -0.17
C GLU A 283 -0.17 -9.56 -0.49
N PHE A 284 0.77 -10.11 0.28
CA PHE A 284 1.12 -11.53 0.30
C PHE A 284 1.90 -11.81 1.58
N GLY A 285 1.95 -13.05 2.06
CA GLY A 285 2.72 -13.32 3.27
C GLY A 285 2.76 -14.77 3.67
N ALA A 286 3.15 -14.99 4.92
CA ALA A 286 3.04 -16.25 5.65
C ALA A 286 3.02 -15.88 7.14
N ASP A 287 2.20 -16.55 7.92
CA ASP A 287 2.29 -16.41 9.37
C ASP A 287 3.48 -17.18 9.94
N SER A 288 3.80 -16.85 11.19
CA SER A 288 4.90 -17.41 11.96
C SER A 288 4.45 -18.44 12.99
N TYR A 289 3.21 -18.93 12.93
CA TYR A 289 2.69 -19.90 13.90
C TYR A 289 2.38 -21.24 13.26
N ASN A 290 3.04 -22.30 13.72
CA ASN A 290 2.77 -23.63 13.20
C ASN A 290 1.54 -24.21 13.90
N SER A 291 0.38 -24.14 13.25
CA SER A 291 -0.89 -24.61 13.82
C SER A 291 -0.91 -26.12 14.12
N TYR A 292 -0.08 -26.92 13.42
CA TYR A 292 0.03 -28.35 13.69
C TYR A 292 0.85 -28.66 14.94
N LYS A 293 1.99 -27.99 15.12
CA LYS A 293 2.87 -28.16 16.28
C LYS A 293 2.42 -27.37 17.50
N LYS A 294 1.59 -26.34 17.29
CA LYS A 294 1.12 -25.38 18.31
C LYS A 294 2.27 -24.60 18.94
N GLU A 295 3.16 -24.08 18.11
CA GLU A 295 4.29 -23.25 18.52
C GLU A 295 4.65 -22.24 17.42
N GLU A 296 5.32 -21.14 17.80
CA GLU A 296 5.91 -20.20 16.84
C GLU A 296 7.01 -20.91 16.01
N ASP A 297 6.93 -20.79 14.68
CA ASP A 297 7.88 -21.34 13.71
C ASP A 297 8.34 -20.24 12.74
N GLN A 298 9.24 -19.36 13.22
CA GLN A 298 9.77 -18.26 12.41
C GLN A 298 10.50 -18.74 11.13
N LYS A 299 11.03 -19.97 11.13
CA LYS A 299 11.69 -20.57 9.98
C LYS A 299 10.69 -20.96 8.88
N MET A 300 9.47 -21.33 9.26
CA MET A 300 8.37 -21.54 8.32
C MET A 300 8.03 -20.24 7.58
N GLN A 301 7.86 -19.15 8.34
CA GLN A 301 7.60 -17.82 7.77
C GLN A 301 8.73 -17.40 6.81
N SER A 302 9.99 -17.48 7.24
CA SER A 302 11.13 -17.08 6.43
C SER A 302 11.29 -17.95 5.18
N PHE A 303 11.02 -19.25 5.26
CA PHE A 303 11.01 -20.15 4.11
C PHE A 303 10.01 -19.71 3.02
N PHE A 304 8.76 -19.43 3.40
CA PHE A 304 7.76 -19.02 2.41
C PHE A 304 8.09 -17.65 1.81
N LEU A 305 8.38 -16.65 2.65
CA LEU A 305 8.70 -15.30 2.20
C LEU A 305 9.95 -15.26 1.31
N GLU A 306 11.01 -16.02 1.63
CA GLU A 306 12.22 -16.06 0.81
C GLU A 306 11.92 -16.58 -0.60
N ASN A 307 11.09 -17.62 -0.73
CA ASN A 307 10.74 -18.18 -2.04
C ASN A 307 9.80 -17.25 -2.83
N GLN A 308 8.81 -16.65 -2.15
CA GLN A 308 7.92 -15.66 -2.76
C GLN A 308 8.74 -14.46 -3.31
N TRP A 309 9.67 -13.92 -2.52
CA TRP A 309 10.52 -12.80 -2.95
C TRP A 309 11.45 -13.14 -4.12
N LYS A 310 11.96 -14.38 -4.18
CA LYS A 310 12.72 -14.85 -5.34
C LYS A 310 11.87 -14.84 -6.62
N GLU A 311 10.60 -15.25 -6.56
CA GLU A 311 9.70 -15.19 -7.72
C GLU A 311 9.30 -13.75 -8.09
N ILE A 312 9.06 -12.90 -7.10
CA ILE A 312 8.78 -11.46 -7.32
C ILE A 312 9.95 -10.79 -8.04
N TYR A 313 11.18 -10.97 -7.55
CA TYR A 313 12.36 -10.41 -8.19
C TYR A 313 12.61 -10.99 -9.59
N LYS A 314 12.53 -12.32 -9.74
CA LYS A 314 12.70 -13.00 -11.03
C LYS A 314 11.77 -12.45 -12.10
N ASN A 315 10.52 -12.12 -11.75
CA ASN A 315 9.52 -11.63 -12.70
C ASN A 315 9.49 -10.10 -12.83
N SER A 316 10.47 -9.40 -12.26
CA SER A 316 10.65 -7.95 -12.42
C SER A 316 11.42 -7.60 -13.68
N ALA A 317 11.54 -6.30 -13.99
CA ALA A 317 12.41 -5.81 -15.06
C ALA A 317 13.92 -6.08 -14.81
N PHE A 318 14.32 -6.44 -13.58
CA PHE A 318 15.73 -6.58 -13.20
C PHE A 318 16.32 -7.98 -13.42
N ASP A 319 15.51 -8.96 -13.81
CA ASP A 319 15.95 -10.33 -14.09
C ASP A 319 15.39 -10.82 -15.42
N GLU A 320 16.24 -10.86 -16.46
CA GLU A 320 15.96 -11.33 -17.84
C GLU A 320 15.29 -12.72 -17.95
N ALA A 321 15.36 -13.56 -16.92
CA ALA A 321 14.75 -14.88 -16.95
C ALA A 321 13.23 -14.91 -16.70
N GLY A 322 12.62 -13.84 -16.17
CA GLY A 322 11.18 -13.80 -15.88
C GLY A 322 10.35 -12.94 -16.82
N SER A 323 9.05 -12.84 -16.53
CA SER A 323 8.06 -12.20 -17.40
C SER A 323 8.28 -10.69 -17.59
N GLY A 324 8.92 -10.03 -16.61
CA GLY A 324 9.19 -8.60 -16.59
C GLY A 324 7.99 -7.72 -16.24
N ILE A 325 6.92 -8.26 -15.64
CA ILE A 325 5.71 -7.48 -15.31
C ILE A 325 5.64 -7.04 -13.84
N CYS A 326 6.46 -7.60 -12.94
CA CYS A 326 6.33 -7.38 -11.51
C CYS A 326 7.09 -6.14 -11.03
N LEU A 327 6.40 -5.22 -10.37
CA LEU A 327 6.95 -3.97 -9.83
C LEU A 327 7.48 -4.12 -8.39
N GLY A 328 7.23 -5.27 -7.75
CA GLY A 328 7.61 -5.55 -6.37
C GLY A 328 6.47 -6.16 -5.58
N GLY A 329 6.53 -6.02 -4.26
CA GLY A 329 5.55 -6.60 -3.36
C GLY A 329 5.45 -5.94 -1.99
N ILE A 330 4.30 -6.12 -1.36
CA ILE A 330 3.95 -5.67 -0.01
C ILE A 330 3.67 -6.91 0.86
N ILE A 331 4.51 -7.14 1.86
CA ILE A 331 4.35 -8.24 2.81
C ILE A 331 3.22 -7.90 3.78
N PHE A 332 2.31 -8.85 4.00
CA PHE A 332 1.40 -8.89 5.14
C PHE A 332 2.08 -9.71 6.25
N GLU A 333 2.60 -9.08 7.30
CA GLU A 333 2.60 -7.63 7.55
C GLU A 333 3.80 -7.15 8.38
N TRP A 334 3.90 -5.85 8.69
CA TRP A 334 5.02 -5.33 9.46
C TRP A 334 5.05 -5.90 10.88
N SER A 335 4.02 -5.64 11.67
CA SER A 335 3.91 -6.06 13.08
C SER A 335 2.70 -6.94 13.30
N ASP A 336 2.77 -7.84 14.27
CA ASP A 336 1.59 -8.60 14.71
C ASP A 336 0.45 -7.67 15.11
N GLU A 337 -0.77 -8.11 14.83
CA GLU A 337 -2.00 -7.39 15.16
C GLU A 337 -2.89 -8.30 16.01
N TRP A 338 -2.82 -8.15 17.34
CA TRP A 338 -3.44 -9.04 18.34
C TRP A 338 -4.98 -8.95 18.42
N TRP A 339 -5.60 -8.21 17.52
CA TRP A 339 -7.06 -8.10 17.44
C TRP A 339 -7.64 -8.93 16.29
N LYS A 340 -6.79 -9.44 15.37
CA LYS A 340 -7.25 -10.02 14.10
C LYS A 340 -7.90 -11.39 14.23
N HIS A 341 -7.57 -12.20 15.24
CA HIS A 341 -8.21 -13.50 15.37
C HIS A 341 -9.73 -13.34 15.58
N ASN A 342 -10.11 -12.40 16.44
CA ASN A 342 -11.52 -12.10 16.68
C ASN A 342 -11.76 -10.59 16.91
N PRO A 343 -12.00 -9.83 15.82
CA PRO A 343 -12.28 -8.40 15.88
C PRO A 343 -13.59 -8.04 16.60
N GLU A 344 -14.44 -9.02 16.93
CA GLU A 344 -15.70 -8.80 17.64
C GLU A 344 -15.60 -9.04 19.16
N ALA A 345 -14.44 -9.53 19.64
CA ALA A 345 -14.23 -9.89 21.05
C ALA A 345 -13.09 -9.08 21.70
N PRO A 346 -13.35 -7.84 22.18
CA PRO A 346 -12.34 -6.96 22.77
C PRO A 346 -11.54 -7.55 23.95
N SER A 347 -12.12 -8.51 24.68
CA SER A 347 -11.41 -9.21 25.76
C SER A 347 -10.21 -10.02 25.26
N GLY A 348 -10.20 -10.41 23.98
CA GLY A 348 -9.13 -11.16 23.35
C GLY A 348 -7.94 -10.29 22.90
N TRP A 349 -8.13 -8.99 22.66
CA TRP A 349 -7.11 -8.15 21.98
C TRP A 349 -5.82 -7.91 22.77
N LYS A 350 -5.77 -8.36 24.02
CA LYS A 350 -4.58 -8.33 24.89
C LYS A 350 -3.87 -9.67 25.00
N ALA A 351 -4.40 -10.70 24.35
CA ALA A 351 -3.80 -12.02 24.30
C ALA A 351 -3.41 -12.30 22.84
N HIS A 352 -2.20 -12.80 22.63
CA HIS A 352 -1.76 -13.22 21.31
C HIS A 352 -2.39 -14.58 20.99
N ASP A 353 -3.42 -14.58 20.17
CA ASP A 353 -4.26 -15.76 19.90
C ASP A 353 -3.54 -16.75 18.99
N THR A 354 -3.63 -18.04 19.32
CA THR A 354 -2.92 -19.13 18.61
C THR A 354 -3.81 -19.95 17.69
N GLU A 355 -5.09 -19.60 17.57
CA GLU A 355 -6.06 -20.28 16.73
C GLU A 355 -6.07 -19.70 15.30
N ALA A 356 -6.07 -20.60 14.32
CA ALA A 356 -6.16 -20.23 12.92
C ALA A 356 -7.60 -19.90 12.53
N GLY A 357 -7.82 -18.74 11.90
CA GLY A 357 -9.15 -18.30 11.45
C GLY A 357 -9.60 -18.95 10.15
N TRP A 358 -8.65 -19.39 9.31
CA TRP A 358 -8.95 -20.00 8.01
C TRP A 358 -7.85 -21.00 7.58
N SER A 359 -8.08 -21.66 6.45
CA SER A 359 -7.25 -22.73 5.90
C SER A 359 -6.67 -22.35 4.55
N SER A 360 -5.39 -22.63 4.33
CA SER A 360 -4.78 -22.59 3.00
C SER A 360 -3.80 -23.74 2.81
N GLY A 361 -4.20 -24.69 1.95
CA GLY A 361 -3.35 -25.83 1.57
C GLY A 361 -2.06 -25.45 0.83
N SER A 362 -1.91 -24.19 0.42
CA SER A 362 -0.66 -23.68 -0.15
C SER A 362 0.47 -23.60 0.89
N TYR A 363 0.12 -23.44 2.17
CA TYR A 363 1.05 -23.45 3.30
C TYR A 363 1.12 -24.87 3.88
N TYR A 364 1.72 -25.76 3.11
CA TYR A 364 1.66 -27.21 3.33
C TYR A 364 2.45 -27.73 4.55
N LEU A 365 3.23 -26.88 5.22
CA LEU A 365 4.12 -27.30 6.32
C LEU A 365 3.36 -27.59 7.63
N ASP A 366 2.16 -27.02 7.79
CA ASP A 366 1.33 -27.17 8.97
C ASP A 366 -0.15 -27.38 8.67
N ILE A 367 -0.55 -27.50 7.39
CA ILE A 367 -1.92 -27.81 6.94
C ILE A 367 -2.55 -29.05 7.60
N LYS A 368 -1.74 -29.92 8.21
CA LYS A 368 -2.20 -31.10 9.00
C LYS A 368 -2.76 -30.74 10.37
N ALA A 369 -2.80 -29.45 10.73
CA ALA A 369 -3.50 -28.95 11.89
C ALA A 369 -4.96 -29.40 11.93
N GLU A 370 -5.58 -29.29 13.10
CA GLU A 370 -6.96 -29.67 13.30
C GLU A 370 -7.88 -28.92 12.30
N ARG A 371 -8.79 -29.66 11.65
CA ARG A 371 -9.69 -29.16 10.59
C ARG A 371 -8.97 -28.51 9.39
N ASN A 372 -7.67 -28.75 9.24
CA ASN A 372 -6.77 -28.08 8.28
C ASN A 372 -6.70 -26.55 8.46
N LEU A 373 -7.04 -25.99 9.62
CA LEU A 373 -6.93 -24.56 9.88
C LEU A 373 -5.47 -24.23 10.22
N ASN A 374 -4.84 -23.38 9.41
CA ASN A 374 -3.40 -23.13 9.48
C ASN A 374 -2.99 -21.71 9.11
N MET A 375 -3.94 -20.77 9.11
CA MET A 375 -3.67 -19.36 8.87
C MET A 375 -3.99 -18.56 10.13
N ASN A 376 -2.95 -18.18 10.86
CA ASN A 376 -3.03 -17.50 12.15
C ASN A 376 -2.89 -15.98 11.95
N GLU A 377 -4.00 -15.25 11.87
CA GLU A 377 -3.98 -13.84 11.45
C GLU A 377 -3.13 -12.92 12.34
N GLU A 378 -3.02 -13.20 13.63
CA GLU A 378 -2.23 -12.38 14.55
C GLU A 378 -0.71 -12.63 14.44
N TRP A 379 -0.28 -13.62 13.66
CA TRP A 379 1.12 -14.07 13.58
C TRP A 379 1.79 -13.76 12.23
N PHE A 380 1.14 -12.95 11.38
CA PHE A 380 1.67 -12.54 10.08
C PHE A 380 2.79 -11.51 10.14
N GLY A 381 2.98 -10.84 11.28
CA GLY A 381 4.05 -9.86 11.44
C GLY A 381 5.42 -10.46 11.14
N ILE A 382 6.24 -9.78 10.36
CA ILE A 382 7.69 -10.09 10.28
C ILE A 382 8.45 -9.53 11.51
N VAL A 383 7.76 -8.75 12.33
CA VAL A 383 8.18 -8.21 13.62
C VAL A 383 7.11 -8.54 14.65
N GLY A 384 7.45 -9.33 15.68
CA GLY A 384 6.57 -9.51 16.83
C GLY A 384 6.53 -8.27 17.70
N ILE A 385 5.50 -8.17 18.56
CA ILE A 385 5.39 -7.12 19.58
C ILE A 385 5.32 -7.76 20.97
N SER A 386 5.88 -7.07 21.98
CA SER A 386 5.76 -7.49 23.38
C SER A 386 4.97 -6.52 24.23
N GLU A 387 4.48 -6.99 25.38
CA GLU A 387 3.89 -6.14 26.42
C GLU A 387 4.87 -5.12 27.00
N GLU A 388 6.19 -5.38 26.95
CA GLU A 388 7.19 -4.36 27.27
C GLU A 388 7.09 -3.19 26.29
N GLU A 389 7.15 -1.96 26.79
CA GLU A 389 7.10 -0.75 25.96
C GLU A 389 8.43 0.01 25.96
N GLU A 390 8.75 0.59 24.80
CA GLU A 390 9.83 1.56 24.62
C GLU A 390 9.22 2.89 24.18
N SER A 391 9.26 3.90 25.06
CA SER A 391 8.65 5.22 24.82
C SER A 391 7.14 5.17 24.49
N GLY A 392 6.39 4.31 25.17
CA GLY A 392 4.93 4.18 24.98
C GLY A 392 4.53 3.33 23.76
N VAL A 393 5.48 2.65 23.12
CA VAL A 393 5.25 1.76 21.97
C VAL A 393 5.66 0.35 22.36
N ASN A 394 4.80 -0.64 22.07
CA ASN A 394 5.16 -2.05 22.29
C ASN A 394 6.48 -2.39 21.61
N LYS A 395 7.42 -2.94 22.36
CA LYS A 395 8.76 -3.24 21.90
C LYS A 395 8.71 -4.21 20.72
N ARG A 396 9.48 -3.87 19.69
CA ARG A 396 9.54 -4.60 18.42
C ARG A 396 10.55 -5.74 18.51
N ILE A 397 10.15 -6.93 18.07
CA ILE A 397 10.96 -8.15 18.08
C ILE A 397 11.06 -8.68 16.64
N PRO A 398 12.08 -8.25 15.87
CA PRO A 398 12.27 -8.75 14.51
C PRO A 398 12.43 -10.28 14.47
N ARG A 399 11.66 -10.96 13.61
CA ARG A 399 11.71 -12.42 13.43
C ARG A 399 12.79 -12.86 12.45
N ASP A 400 13.04 -14.17 12.35
CA ASP A 400 13.95 -14.77 11.36
C ASP A 400 13.72 -14.24 9.93
N ALA A 401 12.46 -14.05 9.53
CA ALA A 401 12.09 -13.47 8.23
C ALA A 401 12.68 -12.07 7.99
N TYR A 402 12.73 -11.21 9.01
CA TYR A 402 13.34 -9.88 8.91
C TYR A 402 14.80 -9.98 8.46
N TYR A 403 15.58 -10.81 9.15
CA TYR A 403 17.01 -10.97 8.86
C TYR A 403 17.25 -11.69 7.53
N LYS A 404 16.44 -12.71 7.23
CA LYS A 404 16.58 -13.49 6.00
C LYS A 404 16.30 -12.65 4.76
N LEU A 405 15.26 -11.82 4.79
CA LEU A 405 14.92 -10.93 3.68
C LEU A 405 15.90 -9.76 3.57
N LYS A 406 16.41 -9.23 4.70
CA LYS A 406 17.50 -8.24 4.69
C LYS A 406 18.72 -8.76 3.92
N GLU A 407 19.15 -9.99 4.19
CA GLU A 407 20.23 -10.65 3.45
C GLU A 407 19.86 -10.84 1.97
N LEU A 408 18.69 -11.40 1.69
CA LEU A 408 18.22 -11.68 0.32
C LEU A 408 18.22 -10.41 -0.55
N TRP A 409 17.67 -9.30 -0.04
CA TRP A 409 17.54 -8.06 -0.79
C TRP A 409 18.87 -7.33 -1.03
N GLN A 410 19.91 -7.58 -0.23
CA GLN A 410 21.26 -7.09 -0.55
C GLN A 410 21.84 -7.75 -1.81
N GLY A 411 21.37 -8.95 -2.15
CA GLY A 411 21.73 -9.66 -3.37
C GLY A 411 21.00 -9.18 -4.63
N PHE A 412 19.91 -8.42 -4.49
CA PHE A 412 19.14 -7.91 -5.63
C PHE A 412 19.88 -6.77 -6.32
N LYS A 413 20.11 -6.91 -7.64
CA LYS A 413 20.85 -5.93 -8.45
C LYS A 413 19.87 -5.01 -9.19
N ILE A 414 19.46 -3.95 -8.51
CA ILE A 414 18.70 -2.86 -9.13
C ILE A 414 19.73 -1.97 -9.85
N LYS A 415 19.77 -2.05 -11.18
CA LYS A 415 20.71 -1.28 -12.03
C LYS A 415 20.13 0.06 -12.42
#